data_AF-A0A2J7PV27-F1
#
_entry.id   AF-A0A2J7PV27-F1
#
_cell.length_a   1.000
_cell.length_b   1.000
_cell.length_c   1.000
_cell.angle_alpha   90.00
_cell.angle_beta   90.00
_cell.angle_gamma   90.00
#
_symmetry.space_group_name_H-M   'P 1'
#
loop_
_entity.id
_entity.type
_entity.pdbx_description
1 polymer ?
#
loop_
_entity_poly.entity_id
_entity_poly.type
_entity_poly.pdbx_seq_one_letter_code
_entity_poly.pdbx_strand_id
1 'polypeptide(L)'
;MDTWRNLHNNCQTFREWLITAERMIGEWQSTDLPLADAKAKQKDLEKQVTMKHRTMSNIGLACREIVGRSQPPESTNIQSMVDDLRHRWQVVLAELTTRRDKITAMEAAANLKEEMKLFVDSTQVCLDQVKSLLGSTANPSDDTSLAVRLSMIKVRKEELVEMKRELEKLKKLKQVQNSERLRNLSTAMEKASSGLSDHHEYIECKLSSLKKYTTHLDAVIAWVMETRTRINISKELPDKEKKRVIDNIMVSVRDRETEVTEALENFTNLEKECEGARQPVSVELQEKIKKLREDWKYVKNRGEEVTSQDAIVQAAAASPVY
;
A
#
# COMPACT_ATOMS: atom_id res chain seq x y z
N MET A 1 13.78 75.66 -18.59
CA MET A 1 12.39 75.46 -19.06
C MET A 1 12.12 73.99 -19.36
N ASP A 2 12.95 73.32 -20.18
CA ASP A 2 12.68 71.93 -20.61
C ASP A 2 12.79 70.89 -19.49
N THR A 3 13.70 71.08 -18.53
CA THR A 3 13.84 70.19 -17.35
C THR A 3 12.60 70.19 -16.46
N TRP A 4 11.99 71.36 -16.25
CA TRP A 4 10.76 71.53 -15.48
C TRP A 4 9.56 70.86 -16.14
N ARG A 5 9.39 71.11 -17.44
CA ARG A 5 8.32 70.50 -18.25
C ARG A 5 8.44 68.98 -18.28
N ASN A 6 9.67 68.47 -18.38
CA ASN A 6 9.93 67.03 -18.37
C ASN A 6 9.67 66.40 -16.99
N LEU A 7 10.07 67.04 -15.88
CA LEU A 7 9.72 66.57 -14.53
C LEU A 7 8.21 66.50 -14.34
N HIS A 8 7.48 67.55 -14.72
CA HIS A 8 6.03 67.62 -14.57
C HIS A 8 5.33 66.53 -15.40
N ASN A 9 5.72 66.34 -16.66
CA ASN A 9 5.19 65.28 -17.50
C ASN A 9 5.46 63.88 -16.91
N ASN A 10 6.68 63.62 -16.44
CA ASN A 10 7.01 62.34 -15.81
C ASN A 10 6.22 62.10 -14.51
N CYS A 11 6.06 63.13 -13.67
CA CYS A 11 5.25 63.05 -12.45
C CYS A 11 3.78 62.76 -12.77
N GLN A 12 3.22 63.41 -13.78
CA GLN A 12 1.83 63.19 -14.19
C GLN A 12 1.60 61.77 -14.74
N THR A 13 2.43 61.33 -15.69
CA THR A 13 2.32 59.98 -16.26
C THR A 13 2.56 58.88 -15.21
N PHE A 14 3.45 59.13 -14.24
CA PHE A 14 3.67 58.21 -13.13
C PHE A 14 2.48 58.20 -12.15
N ARG A 15 1.90 59.36 -11.85
CA ARG A 15 0.70 59.49 -11.01
C ARG A 15 -0.50 58.74 -11.59
N GLU A 16 -0.76 58.90 -12.89
CA GLU A 16 -1.86 58.20 -13.58
C GLU A 16 -1.67 56.68 -13.56
N TRP A 17 -0.43 56.23 -13.75
CA TRP A 17 -0.10 54.81 -13.63
C TRP A 17 -0.28 54.30 -12.19
N LEU A 18 0.14 55.05 -11.17
CA LEU A 18 -0.07 54.68 -9.76
C LEU A 18 -1.55 54.52 -9.43
N ILE A 19 -2.41 55.45 -9.86
CA ILE A 19 -3.87 55.35 -9.66
C ILE A 19 -4.41 54.04 -10.28
N THR A 20 -3.93 53.71 -11.48
CA THR A 20 -4.34 52.47 -12.17
C THR A 20 -3.85 51.22 -11.43
N ALA A 21 -2.60 51.21 -10.99
CA ALA A 21 -2.00 50.10 -10.25
C ALA A 21 -2.69 49.88 -8.89
N GLU A 22 -2.93 50.95 -8.13
CA GLU A 22 -3.66 50.93 -6.85
C GLU A 22 -5.08 50.41 -7.04
N ARG A 23 -5.79 50.86 -8.07
CA ARG A 23 -7.12 50.33 -8.41
C ARG A 23 -7.07 48.83 -8.73
N MET A 24 -6.13 48.40 -9.57
CA MET A 24 -5.95 46.99 -9.89
C MET A 24 -5.69 46.16 -8.63
N ILE A 25 -4.79 46.60 -7.76
CA ILE A 25 -4.50 45.90 -6.51
C ILE A 25 -5.74 45.83 -5.61
N GLY A 26 -6.46 46.94 -5.46
CA GLY A 26 -7.71 47.00 -4.68
C GLY A 26 -8.77 46.02 -5.19
N GLU A 27 -9.02 46.00 -6.50
CA GLU A 27 -9.95 45.05 -7.16
C GLU A 27 -9.56 43.60 -6.89
N TRP A 28 -8.27 43.30 -6.81
CA TRP A 28 -7.82 41.94 -6.57
C TRP A 28 -7.84 41.55 -5.10
N GLN A 29 -7.81 42.50 -4.16
CA GLN A 29 -7.97 42.22 -2.74
C GLN A 29 -9.43 41.86 -2.41
N SER A 30 -10.39 42.45 -3.13
CA SER A 30 -11.82 42.19 -2.95
C SER A 30 -12.33 40.92 -3.66
N THR A 31 -11.52 40.31 -4.53
CA THR A 31 -11.95 39.20 -5.38
C THR A 31 -11.14 37.93 -5.10
N ASP A 32 -11.81 36.83 -4.77
CA ASP A 32 -11.17 35.50 -4.67
C ASP A 32 -10.89 34.96 -6.08
N LEU A 33 -9.75 35.35 -6.63
CA LEU A 33 -9.32 34.94 -7.96
C LEU A 33 -8.75 33.51 -7.95
N PRO A 34 -9.01 32.71 -8.99
CA PRO A 34 -8.30 31.46 -9.22
C PRO A 34 -6.78 31.68 -9.26
N LEU A 35 -6.02 30.69 -8.77
CA LEU A 35 -4.56 30.80 -8.64
C LEU A 35 -3.85 31.15 -9.97
N ALA A 36 -4.30 30.58 -11.09
CA ALA A 36 -3.73 30.88 -12.40
C ALA A 36 -3.90 32.36 -12.79
N ASP A 37 -5.09 32.92 -12.57
CA ASP A 37 -5.39 34.32 -12.86
C ASP A 37 -4.66 35.27 -11.91
N ALA A 38 -4.57 34.89 -10.63
CA ALA A 38 -3.82 35.64 -9.63
C ALA A 38 -2.33 35.75 -9.99
N LYS A 39 -1.70 34.65 -10.45
CA LYS A 39 -0.32 34.62 -10.95
C LYS A 39 -0.15 35.47 -12.21
N ALA A 40 -1.05 35.35 -13.18
CA ALA A 40 -0.97 36.10 -14.44
C ALA A 40 -1.02 37.61 -14.18
N LYS A 41 -1.98 38.05 -13.36
CA LYS A 41 -2.13 39.46 -12.95
C LYS A 41 -0.94 39.98 -12.14
N GLN A 42 -0.40 39.17 -11.21
CA GLN A 42 0.81 39.51 -10.47
C GLN A 42 2.00 39.74 -11.40
N LYS A 43 2.25 38.79 -12.32
CA LYS A 43 3.37 38.83 -13.26
C LYS A 43 3.29 40.04 -14.19
N ASP A 44 2.09 40.38 -14.67
CA ASP A 44 1.89 41.55 -15.53
C ASP A 44 2.24 42.85 -14.79
N LEU A 45 1.75 43.03 -13.57
CA LEU A 45 2.01 44.24 -12.79
C LEU A 45 3.47 44.35 -12.34
N GLU A 46 4.12 43.23 -11.99
CA GLU A 46 5.58 43.19 -11.71
C GLU A 46 6.42 43.60 -12.93
N LYS A 47 6.00 43.21 -14.14
CA LYS A 47 6.65 43.63 -15.40
C LYS A 47 6.52 45.15 -15.59
N GLN A 48 5.34 45.71 -15.32
CA GLN A 48 5.13 47.16 -15.37
C GLN A 48 5.98 47.90 -14.31
N VAL A 49 6.01 47.39 -13.07
CA VAL A 49 6.84 47.91 -11.97
C VAL A 49 8.31 47.99 -12.34
N THR A 50 8.84 46.97 -13.02
CA THR A 50 10.24 46.96 -13.50
C THR A 50 10.53 48.15 -14.43
N MET A 51 9.60 48.47 -15.33
CA MET A 51 9.71 49.65 -16.22
C MET A 51 9.58 50.97 -15.44
N LYS A 52 8.69 51.00 -14.44
CA LYS A 52 8.34 52.20 -13.66
C LYS A 52 9.39 52.56 -12.61
N HIS A 53 10.20 51.61 -12.17
CA HIS A 53 11.39 51.87 -11.33
C HIS A 53 12.31 52.92 -11.95
N ARG A 54 12.56 52.83 -13.26
CA ARG A 54 13.40 53.80 -13.98
C ARG A 54 12.78 55.18 -13.99
N THR A 55 11.47 55.28 -14.21
CA THR A 55 10.72 56.55 -14.18
C THR A 55 10.81 57.20 -12.80
N MET A 56 10.60 56.44 -11.71
CA MET A 56 10.70 56.97 -10.34
C MET A 56 12.11 57.46 -9.99
N SER A 57 13.15 56.73 -10.41
CA SER A 57 14.55 57.17 -10.25
C SER A 57 14.85 58.46 -11.01
N ASN A 58 14.35 58.58 -12.25
CA ASN A 58 14.50 59.78 -13.07
C ASN A 58 13.77 61.00 -12.44
N ILE A 59 12.56 60.81 -11.92
CA ILE A 59 11.81 61.84 -11.18
C ILE A 59 12.62 62.31 -9.96
N GLY A 60 13.21 61.38 -9.20
CA GLY A 60 14.02 61.71 -8.03
C GLY A 60 15.30 62.49 -8.37
N LEU A 61 15.98 62.14 -9.46
CA LEU A 61 17.17 62.87 -9.95
C LEU A 61 16.81 64.28 -10.41
N ALA A 62 15.78 64.42 -11.26
CA ALA A 62 15.31 65.70 -11.78
C ALA A 62 14.77 66.62 -10.66
N CYS A 63 14.09 66.06 -9.67
CA CYS A 63 13.63 66.79 -8.48
C CYS A 63 14.81 67.40 -7.71
N ARG A 64 15.87 66.62 -7.43
CA ARG A 64 17.07 67.12 -6.72
C ARG A 64 17.77 68.23 -7.50
N GLU A 65 17.91 68.08 -8.82
CA GLU A 65 18.54 69.10 -9.67
C GLU A 65 17.75 70.43 -9.66
N ILE A 66 16.43 70.35 -9.72
CA ILE A 66 15.55 71.53 -9.76
C ILE A 66 15.49 72.20 -8.39
N VAL A 67 15.29 71.45 -7.30
CA VAL A 67 15.26 71.97 -5.93
C VAL A 67 16.57 72.70 -5.59
N GLY A 68 17.72 72.20 -6.06
CA GLY A 68 19.01 72.85 -5.87
C GLY A 68 19.19 74.18 -6.62
N ARG A 69 18.28 74.54 -7.54
CA ARG A 69 18.31 75.77 -8.36
C ARG A 69 17.12 76.71 -8.11
N SER A 70 16.19 76.35 -7.23
CA SER A 70 14.93 77.08 -6.99
C SER A 70 14.91 77.79 -5.62
N GLN A 71 14.14 78.87 -5.50
CA GLN A 71 13.92 79.58 -4.23
C GLN A 71 12.76 78.96 -3.42
N PRO A 72 12.72 79.07 -2.07
CA PRO A 72 11.56 78.69 -1.26
C PRO A 72 10.43 79.70 -1.56
N PRO A 73 9.25 79.31 -2.11
CA PRO A 73 8.40 78.16 -1.75
C PRO A 73 8.16 77.11 -2.85
N GLU A 74 8.72 77.31 -4.05
CA GLU A 74 8.55 76.37 -5.18
C GLU A 74 9.31 75.07 -4.93
N SER A 75 10.51 75.16 -4.36
CA SER A 75 11.33 74.00 -3.99
C SER A 75 10.61 73.05 -3.02
N THR A 76 9.90 73.59 -2.02
CA THR A 76 9.13 72.81 -1.04
C THR A 76 7.91 72.12 -1.65
N ASN A 77 7.21 72.77 -2.59
CA ASN A 77 6.04 72.18 -3.25
C ASN A 77 6.41 71.00 -4.16
N ILE A 78 7.47 71.13 -4.95
CA ILE A 78 7.95 70.04 -5.82
C ILE A 78 8.40 68.84 -4.99
N GLN A 79 9.14 69.12 -3.92
CA GLN A 79 9.66 68.10 -3.02
C GLN A 79 8.50 67.31 -2.39
N SER A 80 7.48 68.01 -1.87
CA SER A 80 6.26 67.37 -1.34
C SER A 80 5.53 66.52 -2.37
N MET A 81 5.42 66.98 -3.62
CA MET A 81 4.77 66.22 -4.69
C MET A 81 5.53 64.94 -5.03
N VAL A 82 6.86 64.99 -5.11
CA VAL A 82 7.69 63.82 -5.38
C VAL A 82 7.71 62.85 -4.19
N ASP A 83 7.62 63.37 -2.96
CA ASP A 83 7.55 62.54 -1.76
C ASP A 83 6.19 61.82 -1.63
N ASP A 84 5.07 62.45 -2.00
CA ASP A 84 3.76 61.79 -2.17
C ASP A 84 3.83 60.61 -3.16
N LEU A 85 4.39 60.85 -4.35
CA LEU A 85 4.56 59.80 -5.35
C LEU A 85 5.49 58.68 -4.87
N ARG A 86 6.54 59.02 -4.12
CA ARG A 86 7.46 58.03 -3.53
C ARG A 86 6.74 57.16 -2.50
N HIS A 87 5.95 57.78 -1.63
CA HIS A 87 5.20 57.08 -0.61
C HIS A 87 4.20 56.09 -1.24
N ARG A 88 3.38 56.56 -2.18
CA ARG A 88 2.42 55.71 -2.90
C ARG A 88 3.10 54.57 -3.66
N TRP A 89 4.23 54.84 -4.30
CA TRP A 89 5.06 53.82 -4.93
C TRP A 89 5.54 52.75 -3.95
N GLN A 90 6.00 53.15 -2.77
CA GLN A 90 6.41 52.21 -1.72
C GLN A 90 5.24 51.34 -1.23
N VAL A 91 4.05 51.93 -1.10
CA VAL A 91 2.82 51.18 -0.76
C VAL A 91 2.52 50.12 -1.83
N VAL A 92 2.52 50.49 -3.11
CA VAL A 92 2.30 49.53 -4.22
C VAL A 92 3.31 48.37 -4.19
N LEU A 93 4.60 48.66 -3.94
CA LEU A 93 5.63 47.61 -3.82
C LEU A 93 5.40 46.68 -2.62
N ALA A 94 4.99 47.23 -1.48
CA ALA A 94 4.69 46.46 -0.29
C ALA A 94 3.46 45.55 -0.49
N GLU A 95 2.42 46.06 -1.14
CA GLU A 95 1.23 45.27 -1.47
C GLU A 95 1.52 44.16 -2.48
N LEU A 96 2.33 44.45 -3.51
CA LEU A 96 2.78 43.42 -4.46
C LEU A 96 3.58 42.31 -3.79
N THR A 97 4.44 42.67 -2.82
CA THR A 97 5.20 41.70 -2.04
C THR A 97 4.28 40.81 -1.20
N THR A 98 3.35 41.43 -0.47
CA THR A 98 2.34 40.72 0.34
C THR A 98 1.49 39.78 -0.51
N ARG A 99 1.09 40.23 -1.70
CA ARG A 99 0.32 39.44 -2.65
C ARG A 99 1.12 38.27 -3.22
N ARG A 100 2.40 38.47 -3.54
CA ARG A 100 3.31 37.40 -3.97
C ARG A 100 3.40 36.32 -2.90
N ASP A 101 3.57 36.72 -1.64
CA ASP A 101 3.65 35.77 -0.52
C ASP A 101 2.32 35.00 -0.33
N LYS A 102 1.18 35.68 -0.51
CA LYS A 102 -0.16 35.03 -0.54
C LYS A 102 -0.27 34.02 -1.70
N ILE A 103 0.18 34.36 -2.90
CA ILE A 103 0.19 33.47 -4.07
C ILE A 103 1.06 32.24 -3.79
N THR A 104 2.27 32.43 -3.25
CA THR A 104 3.16 31.32 -2.86
C THR A 104 2.52 30.40 -1.82
N ALA A 105 1.82 30.97 -0.82
CA ALA A 105 1.09 30.18 0.17
C ALA A 105 -0.09 29.40 -0.45
N MET A 106 -0.82 30.01 -1.39
CA MET A 106 -1.90 29.35 -2.14
C MET A 106 -1.36 28.19 -2.99
N GLU A 107 -0.21 28.36 -3.64
CA GLU A 107 0.48 27.30 -4.40
C GLU A 107 0.86 26.13 -3.51
N ALA A 108 1.49 26.41 -2.37
CA ALA A 108 1.89 25.38 -1.41
C ALA A 108 0.67 24.59 -0.90
N ALA A 109 -0.43 25.28 -0.58
CA ALA A 109 -1.67 24.64 -0.16
C ALA A 109 -2.32 23.80 -1.26
N ALA A 110 -2.30 24.26 -2.52
CA ALA A 110 -2.82 23.51 -3.66
C ALA A 110 -2.00 22.23 -3.92
N ASN A 111 -0.67 22.34 -3.88
CA ASN A 111 0.22 21.19 -4.04
C ASN A 111 0.02 20.18 -2.92
N LEU A 112 -0.06 20.62 -1.67
CA LEU A 112 -0.31 19.73 -0.53
C LEU A 112 -1.66 19.02 -0.64
N LYS A 113 -2.70 19.71 -1.13
CA LYS A 113 -4.02 19.12 -1.35
C LYS A 113 -3.96 18.01 -2.40
N GLU A 114 -3.22 18.20 -3.49
CA GLU A 114 -3.04 17.18 -4.52
C GLU A 114 -2.22 16.00 -4.01
N GLU A 115 -1.11 16.26 -3.30
CA GLU A 115 -0.29 15.22 -2.66
C GLU A 115 -1.11 14.39 -1.68
N MET A 116 -1.91 15.04 -0.82
CA MET A 116 -2.81 14.34 0.10
C MET A 116 -3.86 13.52 -0.65
N LYS A 117 -4.40 14.02 -1.76
CA LYS A 117 -5.36 13.27 -2.58
C LYS A 117 -4.72 12.00 -3.15
N LEU A 118 -3.57 12.13 -3.81
CA LEU A 118 -2.82 10.99 -4.36
C LEU A 118 -2.46 9.98 -3.29
N PHE A 119 -2.02 10.44 -2.12
CA PHE A 119 -1.70 9.58 -0.98
C PHE A 119 -2.92 8.80 -0.49
N VAL A 120 -4.07 9.47 -0.31
CA VAL A 120 -5.29 8.79 0.14
C VAL A 120 -5.77 7.79 -0.90
N ASP A 121 -5.77 8.16 -2.18
CA ASP A 121 -6.23 7.28 -3.25
C ASP A 121 -5.33 6.03 -3.36
N SER A 122 -4.01 6.20 -3.28
CA SER A 122 -3.05 5.09 -3.24
C SER A 122 -3.23 4.19 -2.01
N THR A 123 -3.44 4.80 -0.83
CA THR A 123 -3.67 4.04 0.41
C THR A 123 -4.98 3.26 0.33
N GLN A 124 -6.04 3.84 -0.26
CA GLN A 124 -7.31 3.14 -0.43
C GLN A 124 -7.16 1.90 -1.32
N VAL A 125 -6.41 2.01 -2.43
CA VAL A 125 -6.10 0.87 -3.30
C VAL A 125 -5.36 -0.23 -2.53
N CYS A 126 -4.37 0.12 -1.71
CA CYS A 126 -3.66 -0.86 -0.87
C CYS A 126 -4.61 -1.53 0.14
N LEU A 127 -5.47 -0.75 0.81
CA LEU A 127 -6.46 -1.28 1.75
C LEU A 127 -7.46 -2.24 1.07
N ASP A 128 -7.90 -1.93 -0.14
CA ASP A 128 -8.78 -2.80 -0.92
C ASP A 128 -8.08 -4.11 -1.32
N GLN A 129 -6.79 -4.03 -1.68
CA GLN A 129 -5.95 -5.20 -1.96
C GLN A 129 -5.75 -6.06 -0.70
N VAL A 130 -5.53 -5.44 0.46
CA VAL A 130 -5.45 -6.15 1.75
C VAL A 130 -6.79 -6.82 2.07
N LYS A 131 -7.90 -6.11 1.90
CA LYS A 131 -9.25 -6.67 2.13
C LYS A 131 -9.52 -7.86 1.21
N SER A 132 -9.15 -7.77 -0.07
CA SER A 132 -9.24 -8.88 -1.02
C SER A 132 -8.38 -10.07 -0.57
N LEU A 133 -7.14 -9.81 -0.16
CA LEU A 133 -6.23 -10.84 0.35
C LEU A 133 -6.81 -11.53 1.58
N LEU A 134 -7.33 -10.79 2.56
CA LEU A 134 -7.95 -11.35 3.76
C LEU A 134 -9.26 -12.10 3.47
N GLY A 135 -10.00 -11.71 2.43
CA GLY A 135 -11.25 -12.37 2.02
C GLY A 135 -11.07 -13.64 1.19
N SER A 136 -9.91 -13.84 0.58
CA SER A 136 -9.61 -15.06 -0.19
C SER A 136 -9.25 -16.24 0.74
N THR A 137 -9.26 -17.49 0.28
CA THR A 137 -8.75 -18.67 1.02
C THR A 137 -7.55 -19.28 0.30
N ALA A 138 -6.58 -19.81 1.05
CA ALA A 138 -5.48 -20.58 0.48
C ALA A 138 -5.80 -22.05 0.62
N ASN A 139 -5.25 -22.87 -0.26
CA ASN A 139 -5.42 -24.31 -0.16
C ASN A 139 -4.62 -24.82 1.05
N PRO A 140 -5.28 -25.38 2.09
CA PRO A 140 -4.59 -25.80 3.30
C PRO A 140 -3.72 -27.05 3.10
N SER A 141 -3.89 -27.76 1.98
CA SER A 141 -3.13 -28.97 1.62
C SER A 141 -1.97 -28.72 0.64
N ASP A 142 -1.74 -27.47 0.23
CA ASP A 142 -0.71 -27.10 -0.75
C ASP A 142 0.32 -26.16 -0.10
N ASP A 143 1.53 -26.68 0.11
CA ASP A 143 2.66 -25.95 0.70
C ASP A 143 3.01 -24.70 -0.11
N THR A 144 2.98 -24.81 -1.45
CA THR A 144 3.29 -23.69 -2.35
C THR A 144 2.21 -22.62 -2.26
N SER A 145 0.94 -23.00 -2.25
CA SER A 145 -0.19 -22.07 -2.08
C SER A 145 -0.08 -21.26 -0.79
N LEU A 146 0.21 -21.94 0.34
CA LEU A 146 0.40 -21.32 1.64
C LEU A 146 1.64 -20.42 1.68
N ALA A 147 2.77 -20.87 1.10
CA ALA A 147 4.01 -20.10 1.06
C ALA A 147 3.91 -18.82 0.20
N VAL A 148 3.30 -18.93 -0.99
CA VAL A 148 3.02 -17.76 -1.86
C VAL A 148 2.15 -16.77 -1.11
N ARG A 149 1.11 -17.25 -0.43
CA ARG A 149 0.24 -16.38 0.34
C ARG A 149 0.96 -15.68 1.49
N LEU A 150 1.82 -16.40 2.21
CA LEU A 150 2.65 -15.81 3.27
C LEU A 150 3.55 -14.69 2.73
N SER A 151 4.13 -14.89 1.55
CA SER A 151 4.91 -13.86 0.84
C SER A 151 4.06 -12.63 0.51
N MET A 152 2.87 -12.83 -0.06
CA MET A 152 1.93 -11.72 -0.34
C MET A 152 1.58 -10.93 0.93
N ILE A 153 1.32 -11.61 2.05
CA ILE A 153 1.04 -10.96 3.34
C ILE A 153 2.23 -10.10 3.79
N LYS A 154 3.46 -10.60 3.67
CA LYS A 154 4.67 -9.86 4.06
C LYS A 154 4.84 -8.56 3.25
N VAL A 155 4.68 -8.65 1.92
CA VAL A 155 4.72 -7.47 1.03
C VAL A 155 3.68 -6.44 1.46
N ARG A 156 2.43 -6.85 1.72
CA ARG A 156 1.38 -5.92 2.16
C ARG A 156 1.64 -5.31 3.53
N LYS A 157 2.24 -6.05 4.46
CA LYS A 157 2.65 -5.50 5.76
C LYS A 157 3.69 -4.40 5.59
N GLU A 158 4.69 -4.61 4.74
CA GLU A 158 5.75 -3.62 4.46
C GLU A 158 5.18 -2.35 3.81
N GLU A 159 4.30 -2.50 2.81
CA GLU A 159 3.60 -1.37 2.19
C GLU A 159 2.82 -0.53 3.21
N LEU A 160 2.06 -1.18 4.11
CA LEU A 160 1.31 -0.47 5.16
C LEU A 160 2.24 0.25 6.15
N VAL A 161 3.39 -0.34 6.50
CA VAL A 161 4.36 0.31 7.39
C VAL A 161 4.90 1.59 6.74
N GLU A 162 5.22 1.55 5.45
CA GLU A 162 5.67 2.74 4.72
C GLU A 162 4.57 3.81 4.67
N MET A 163 3.36 3.43 4.28
CA MET A 163 2.22 4.36 4.22
C MET A 163 1.91 4.97 5.59
N LYS A 164 2.04 4.21 6.70
CA LYS A 164 1.85 4.76 8.06
C LYS A 164 2.90 5.81 8.37
N ARG A 165 4.15 5.59 7.95
CA ARG A 165 5.24 6.56 8.14
C ARG A 165 4.95 7.86 7.38
N GLU A 166 4.48 7.76 6.14
CA GLU A 166 4.08 8.92 5.34
C GLU A 166 2.87 9.65 5.95
N LEU A 167 1.87 8.91 6.43
CA LEU A 167 0.72 9.48 7.14
C LEU A 167 1.15 10.29 8.37
N GLU A 168 2.11 9.79 9.15
CA GLU A 168 2.66 10.51 10.31
C GLU A 168 3.46 11.75 9.91
N LYS A 169 4.10 11.78 8.74
CA LYS A 169 4.71 13.01 8.20
C LYS A 169 3.63 14.03 7.85
N LEU A 170 2.56 13.61 7.16
CA LEU A 170 1.45 14.48 6.77
C LEU A 170 0.70 15.06 7.98
N LYS A 171 0.50 14.27 9.04
CA LYS A 171 -0.17 14.73 10.28
C LYS A 171 0.58 15.86 11.01
N LYS A 172 1.91 15.96 10.85
CA LYS A 172 2.71 17.04 11.45
C LYS A 172 2.46 18.40 10.80
N LEU A 173 1.85 18.43 9.62
CA LEU A 173 1.48 19.66 8.94
C LEU A 173 0.22 20.25 9.59
N LYS A 174 0.32 21.47 10.14
CA LYS A 174 -0.79 22.19 10.79
C LYS A 174 -2.05 22.29 9.93
N GLN A 175 -1.88 22.35 8.60
CA GLN A 175 -2.96 22.44 7.62
C GLN A 175 -3.83 21.17 7.54
N VAL A 176 -3.32 20.03 8.03
CA VAL A 176 -3.95 18.71 7.84
C VAL A 176 -4.17 17.97 9.18
N GLN A 177 -3.67 18.54 10.28
CA GLN A 177 -3.67 17.92 11.61
C GLN A 177 -5.06 17.49 12.12
N ASN A 178 -6.12 18.21 11.73
CA ASN A 178 -7.50 17.91 12.12
C ASN A 178 -8.33 17.22 11.03
N SER A 179 -7.67 16.64 10.02
CA SER A 179 -8.37 15.96 8.92
C SER A 179 -9.04 14.67 9.40
N GLU A 180 -10.37 14.66 9.43
CA GLU A 180 -11.15 13.46 9.70
C GLU A 180 -10.85 12.33 8.70
N ARG A 181 -10.60 12.69 7.43
CA ARG A 181 -10.23 11.74 6.38
C ARG A 181 -8.94 11.00 6.73
N LEU A 182 -7.92 11.70 7.22
CA LEU A 182 -6.66 11.07 7.65
C LEU A 182 -6.82 10.22 8.92
N ARG A 183 -7.68 10.64 9.86
CA ARG A 183 -8.01 9.83 11.04
C ARG A 183 -8.67 8.52 10.64
N ASN A 184 -9.66 8.57 9.75
CA ASN A 184 -10.35 7.38 9.26
C ASN A 184 -9.40 6.44 8.51
N LEU A 185 -8.48 7.00 7.71
CA LEU A 185 -7.44 6.24 7.02
C LEU A 185 -6.51 5.55 8.03
N SER A 186 -6.05 6.27 9.06
CA SER A 186 -5.23 5.74 10.14
C SER A 186 -5.89 4.51 10.80
N THR A 187 -7.17 4.63 11.17
CA THR A 187 -7.94 3.53 11.77
C THR A 187 -8.08 2.34 10.82
N ALA A 188 -8.34 2.60 9.53
CA ALA A 188 -8.43 1.55 8.53
C ALA A 188 -7.10 0.81 8.33
N MET A 189 -5.98 1.54 8.32
CA MET A 189 -4.63 0.98 8.23
C MET A 189 -4.26 0.15 9.47
N GLU A 190 -4.67 0.57 10.66
CA GLU A 190 -4.49 -0.23 11.88
C GLU A 190 -5.28 -1.53 11.82
N LYS A 191 -6.56 -1.46 11.43
CA LYS A 191 -7.40 -2.66 11.25
C LYS A 191 -6.84 -3.61 10.19
N ALA A 192 -6.32 -3.07 9.09
CA ALA A 192 -5.66 -3.85 8.05
C ALA A 192 -4.37 -4.51 8.57
N SER A 193 -3.60 -3.79 9.39
CA SER A 193 -2.36 -4.31 9.98
C SER A 193 -2.62 -5.44 10.97
N SER A 194 -3.62 -5.29 11.85
CA SER A 194 -4.00 -6.35 12.77
C SER A 194 -4.51 -7.58 12.00
N GLY A 195 -5.40 -7.37 11.03
CA GLY A 195 -5.92 -8.47 10.19
C GLY A 195 -4.83 -9.22 9.43
N LEU A 196 -3.83 -8.52 8.87
CA LEU A 196 -2.67 -9.16 8.24
C LEU A 196 -1.78 -9.88 9.26
N SER A 197 -1.71 -9.40 10.50
CA SER A 197 -0.95 -10.07 11.55
C SER A 197 -1.58 -11.41 11.92
N ASP A 198 -2.88 -11.40 12.22
CA ASP A 198 -3.65 -12.58 12.57
C ASP A 198 -3.62 -13.60 11.41
N HIS A 199 -3.78 -13.10 10.17
CA HIS A 199 -3.75 -13.96 8.99
C HIS A 199 -2.36 -14.52 8.68
N HIS A 200 -1.29 -13.78 8.99
CA HIS A 200 0.08 -14.29 8.89
C HIS A 200 0.30 -15.47 9.84
N GLU A 201 -0.05 -15.30 11.11
CA GLU A 201 0.08 -16.33 12.13
C GLU A 201 -0.75 -17.57 11.77
N TYR A 202 -1.99 -17.38 11.33
CA TYR A 202 -2.85 -18.46 10.85
C TYR A 202 -2.20 -19.26 9.71
N ILE A 203 -1.71 -18.60 8.65
CA ILE A 203 -1.09 -19.27 7.51
C ILE A 203 0.22 -19.95 7.91
N GLU A 204 1.02 -19.33 8.77
CA GLU A 204 2.27 -19.90 9.28
C GLU A 204 2.03 -21.16 10.11
N CYS A 205 1.02 -21.15 11.00
CA CYS A 205 0.59 -22.33 11.74
C CYS A 205 0.12 -23.45 10.81
N LYS A 206 -0.67 -23.13 9.78
CA LYS A 206 -1.13 -24.12 8.79
C LYS A 206 0.03 -24.71 8.00
N LEU A 207 0.96 -23.89 7.53
CA LEU A 207 2.15 -24.32 6.82
C LEU A 207 3.04 -25.23 7.68
N SER A 208 3.23 -24.88 8.96
CA SER A 208 3.99 -25.70 9.90
C SER A 208 3.33 -27.06 10.13
N SER A 209 2.02 -27.08 10.35
CA SER A 209 1.24 -28.31 10.54
C SER A 209 1.26 -29.19 9.30
N LEU A 210 1.10 -28.62 8.11
CA LEU A 210 1.19 -29.36 6.84
C LEU A 210 2.56 -30.00 6.68
N LYS A 211 3.65 -29.27 6.93
CA LYS A 211 5.02 -29.80 6.84
C LYS A 211 5.26 -30.96 7.80
N LYS A 212 4.78 -30.85 9.05
CA LYS A 212 4.86 -31.94 10.03
C LYS A 212 4.10 -33.17 9.56
N TYR A 213 2.88 -32.97 9.06
CA TYR A 213 2.05 -34.04 8.54
C TYR A 213 2.68 -34.72 7.31
N THR A 214 3.16 -33.95 6.32
CA THR A 214 3.83 -34.50 5.14
C THR A 214 5.08 -35.30 5.51
N THR A 215 5.88 -34.81 6.46
CA THR A 215 7.07 -35.53 6.96
C THR A 215 6.69 -36.85 7.62
N HIS A 216 5.64 -36.84 8.45
CA HIS A 216 5.12 -38.06 9.08
C HIS A 216 4.57 -39.04 8.04
N LEU A 217 3.78 -38.54 7.07
CA LEU A 217 3.24 -39.33 5.98
C LEU A 217 4.33 -40.01 5.15
N ASP A 218 5.39 -39.27 4.80
CA ASP A 218 6.52 -39.81 4.04
C ASP A 218 7.25 -40.92 4.83
N ALA A 219 7.40 -40.78 6.14
CA ALA A 219 7.97 -41.81 7.01
C ALA A 219 7.10 -43.07 7.07
N VAL A 220 5.78 -42.91 7.18
CA VAL A 220 4.81 -44.02 7.16
C VAL A 220 4.82 -44.72 5.80
N ILE A 221 4.78 -43.97 4.69
CA ILE A 221 4.86 -44.51 3.33
C ILE A 221 6.15 -45.31 3.13
N ALA A 222 7.30 -44.77 3.56
CA ALA A 222 8.59 -45.46 3.46
C ALA A 222 8.57 -46.81 4.19
N TRP A 223 8.05 -46.83 5.42
CA TRP A 223 7.97 -48.07 6.20
C TRP A 223 6.99 -49.09 5.62
N VAL A 224 5.81 -48.65 5.15
CA VAL A 224 4.84 -49.56 4.50
C VAL A 224 5.43 -50.14 3.22
N MET A 225 6.12 -49.34 2.40
CA MET A 225 6.81 -49.82 1.19
C MET A 225 7.93 -50.81 1.51
N GLU A 226 8.73 -50.54 2.56
CA GLU A 226 9.76 -51.48 3.02
C GLU A 226 9.13 -52.80 3.48
N THR A 227 8.06 -52.73 4.27
CA THR A 227 7.33 -53.90 4.77
C THR A 227 6.72 -54.70 3.62
N ARG A 228 6.11 -54.02 2.64
CA ARG A 228 5.62 -54.62 1.40
C ARG A 228 6.74 -55.35 0.66
N THR A 229 7.91 -54.73 0.54
CA THR A 229 9.08 -55.33 -0.11
C THR A 229 9.56 -56.58 0.64
N ARG A 230 9.65 -56.53 1.97
CA ARG A 230 10.03 -57.69 2.80
C ARG A 230 9.03 -58.84 2.64
N ILE A 231 7.73 -58.56 2.64
CA ILE A 231 6.69 -59.57 2.36
C ILE A 231 6.90 -60.16 0.96
N ASN A 232 7.14 -59.32 -0.06
CA ASN A 232 7.32 -59.79 -1.42
C ASN A 232 8.54 -60.71 -1.58
N ILE A 233 9.69 -60.35 -1.00
CA ILE A 233 10.90 -61.19 -0.98
C ILE A 233 10.63 -62.52 -0.26
N SER A 234 9.88 -62.50 0.86
CA SER A 234 9.56 -63.73 1.61
C SER A 234 8.74 -64.74 0.82
N LYS A 235 8.08 -64.33 -0.27
CA LYS A 235 7.30 -65.24 -1.13
C LYS A 235 8.16 -66.22 -1.91
N GLU A 236 9.45 -65.91 -2.10
CA GLU A 236 10.40 -66.79 -2.79
C GLU A 236 10.89 -67.94 -1.90
N LEU A 237 10.57 -67.90 -0.60
CA LEU A 237 10.94 -68.93 0.38
C LEU A 237 10.00 -70.14 0.33
N PRO A 238 10.46 -71.32 0.77
CA PRO A 238 9.60 -72.50 0.95
C PRO A 238 8.44 -72.22 1.91
N ASP A 239 7.27 -72.85 1.69
CA ASP A 239 5.99 -72.50 2.37
C ASP A 239 6.07 -72.40 3.90
N LYS A 240 6.80 -73.33 4.55
CA LYS A 240 6.95 -73.31 6.02
C LYS A 240 7.75 -72.09 6.50
N GLU A 241 8.80 -71.73 5.77
CA GLU A 241 9.66 -70.59 6.08
C GLU A 241 8.99 -69.27 5.71
N LYS A 242 8.36 -69.20 4.53
CA LYS A 242 7.50 -68.09 4.10
C LYS A 242 6.47 -67.75 5.16
N LYS A 243 5.69 -68.75 5.63
CA LYS A 243 4.66 -68.53 6.65
C LYS A 243 5.26 -67.96 7.95
N ARG A 244 6.36 -68.54 8.42
CA ARG A 244 7.06 -68.09 9.62
C ARG A 244 7.58 -66.65 9.50
N VAL A 245 8.20 -66.31 8.37
CA VAL A 245 8.74 -64.95 8.13
C VAL A 245 7.62 -63.93 8.05
N ILE A 246 6.54 -64.24 7.33
CA ILE A 246 5.36 -63.36 7.25
C ILE A 246 4.72 -63.19 8.62
N ASP A 247 4.52 -64.25 9.41
CA ASP A 247 3.96 -64.16 10.76
C ASP A 247 4.79 -63.23 11.66
N ASN A 248 6.12 -63.28 11.54
CA ASN A 248 7.03 -62.36 12.25
C ASN A 248 6.87 -60.91 11.78
N ILE A 249 6.84 -60.66 10.47
CA ILE A 249 6.60 -59.32 9.92
C ILE A 249 5.25 -58.76 10.44
N MET A 250 4.22 -59.59 10.51
CA MET A 250 2.88 -59.19 10.97
C MET A 250 2.82 -58.84 12.46
N VAL A 251 3.82 -59.16 13.28
CA VAL A 251 3.94 -58.62 14.65
C VAL A 251 4.26 -57.13 14.57
N SER A 252 5.31 -56.76 13.83
CA SER A 252 5.68 -55.35 13.64
C SER A 252 4.60 -54.53 12.94
N VAL A 253 3.82 -55.16 12.05
CA VAL A 253 2.68 -54.49 11.40
C VAL A 253 1.59 -54.11 12.40
N ARG A 254 1.31 -54.99 13.37
CA ARG A 254 0.32 -54.70 14.43
C ARG A 254 0.80 -53.59 15.35
N ASP A 255 2.09 -53.57 15.68
CA ASP A 255 2.66 -52.55 16.57
C ASP A 255 2.60 -51.13 15.96
N ARG A 256 2.64 -51.01 14.62
CA ARG A 256 2.64 -49.73 13.90
C ARG A 256 1.33 -49.42 13.16
N GLU A 257 0.29 -50.24 13.34
CA GLU A 257 -1.02 -50.05 12.69
C GLU A 257 -1.66 -48.71 13.07
N THR A 258 -1.46 -48.27 14.31
CA THR A 258 -1.95 -46.97 14.80
C THR A 258 -1.33 -45.81 14.02
N GLU A 259 -0.02 -45.84 13.74
CA GLU A 259 0.65 -44.78 12.97
C GLU A 259 0.06 -44.63 11.55
N VAL A 260 -0.26 -45.76 10.89
CA VAL A 260 -0.88 -45.72 9.56
C VAL A 260 -2.30 -45.17 9.65
N THR A 261 -3.05 -45.57 10.68
CA THR A 261 -4.42 -45.11 10.91
C THR A 261 -4.46 -43.62 11.19
N GLU A 262 -3.57 -43.13 12.05
CA GLU A 262 -3.41 -41.70 12.38
C GLU A 262 -3.06 -40.87 11.14
N ALA A 263 -2.13 -41.35 10.29
CA ALA A 263 -1.80 -40.66 9.04
C ALA A 263 -3.02 -40.53 8.10
N LEU A 264 -3.83 -41.59 7.97
CA LEU A 264 -5.04 -41.57 7.15
C LEU A 264 -6.15 -40.71 7.75
N GLU A 265 -6.28 -40.66 9.07
CA GLU A 265 -7.26 -39.82 9.76
C GLU A 265 -6.89 -38.33 9.65
N ASN A 266 -5.60 -38.01 9.79
CA ASN A 266 -5.07 -36.66 9.55
C ASN A 266 -5.36 -36.18 8.11
N PHE A 267 -5.25 -37.07 7.12
CA PHE A 267 -5.68 -36.76 5.74
C PHE A 267 -7.17 -36.42 5.67
N THR A 268 -8.04 -37.22 6.29
CA THR A 268 -9.49 -36.97 6.28
C THR A 268 -9.85 -35.66 6.99
N ASN A 269 -9.13 -35.28 8.03
CA ASN A 269 -9.29 -33.97 8.66
C ASN A 269 -8.89 -32.85 7.70
N LEU A 270 -7.76 -33.01 7.00
CA LEU A 270 -7.30 -32.03 6.00
C LEU A 270 -8.25 -31.94 4.78
N GLU A 271 -8.85 -33.05 4.36
CA GLU A 271 -9.90 -33.06 3.32
C GLU A 271 -11.09 -32.18 3.73
N LYS A 272 -11.57 -32.30 4.97
CA LYS A 272 -12.65 -31.45 5.51
C LYS A 272 -12.24 -29.97 5.58
N GLU A 273 -10.98 -29.69 5.92
CA GLU A 273 -10.47 -28.31 5.90
C GLU A 273 -10.43 -27.73 4.47
N CYS A 274 -9.98 -28.51 3.49
CA CYS A 274 -10.00 -28.14 2.07
C CYS A 274 -11.44 -27.87 1.59
N GLU A 275 -12.39 -28.74 1.94
CA GLU A 275 -13.81 -28.56 1.62
C GLU A 275 -14.38 -27.27 2.24
N GLY A 276 -14.08 -27.02 3.52
CA GLY A 276 -14.45 -25.78 4.20
C GLY A 276 -13.84 -24.52 3.54
N ALA A 277 -12.63 -24.65 3.00
CA ALA A 277 -11.97 -23.59 2.23
C ALA A 277 -12.43 -23.50 0.76
N ARG A 278 -13.32 -24.40 0.31
CA ARG A 278 -13.75 -24.58 -1.09
C ARG A 278 -12.58 -24.79 -2.05
N GLN A 279 -11.59 -25.56 -1.60
CA GLN A 279 -10.40 -25.90 -2.36
C GLN A 279 -10.33 -27.42 -2.53
N PRO A 280 -9.83 -27.93 -3.66
CA PRO A 280 -9.50 -29.36 -3.77
C PRO A 280 -8.26 -29.67 -2.92
N VAL A 281 -8.12 -30.92 -2.50
CA VAL A 281 -6.83 -31.37 -1.94
C VAL A 281 -5.76 -31.39 -3.03
N SER A 282 -4.51 -31.08 -2.68
CA SER A 282 -3.38 -31.10 -3.60
C SER A 282 -3.18 -32.48 -4.23
N VAL A 283 -2.88 -32.50 -5.53
CA VAL A 283 -2.72 -33.74 -6.30
C VAL A 283 -1.60 -34.61 -5.74
N GLU A 284 -0.47 -33.99 -5.37
CA GLU A 284 0.66 -34.69 -4.75
C GLU A 284 0.24 -35.47 -3.50
N LEU A 285 -0.56 -34.83 -2.63
CA LEU A 285 -0.99 -35.47 -1.39
C LEU A 285 -2.02 -36.58 -1.65
N GLN A 286 -2.93 -36.37 -2.60
CA GLN A 286 -3.88 -37.40 -3.04
C GLN A 286 -3.16 -38.65 -3.57
N GLU A 287 -2.12 -38.48 -4.39
CA GLU A 287 -1.33 -39.58 -4.94
C GLU A 287 -0.58 -40.34 -3.83
N LYS A 288 0.05 -39.62 -2.89
CA LYS A 288 0.72 -40.23 -1.72
C LYS A 288 -0.25 -41.09 -0.91
N ILE A 289 -1.44 -40.58 -0.63
CA ILE A 289 -2.45 -41.29 0.17
C ILE A 289 -3.05 -42.47 -0.59
N LYS A 290 -3.31 -42.32 -1.88
CA LYS A 290 -3.76 -43.44 -2.72
C LYS A 290 -2.76 -44.59 -2.67
N LYS A 291 -1.48 -44.29 -2.89
CA LYS A 291 -0.40 -45.29 -2.82
C LYS A 291 -0.30 -45.93 -1.43
N LEU A 292 -0.36 -45.13 -0.36
CA LEU A 292 -0.35 -45.63 1.00
C LEU A 292 -1.50 -46.62 1.24
N ARG A 293 -2.73 -46.30 0.81
CA ARG A 293 -3.89 -47.18 0.98
C ARG A 293 -3.72 -48.50 0.22
N GLU A 294 -3.21 -48.46 -1.00
CA GLU A 294 -2.94 -49.65 -1.82
C GLU A 294 -1.86 -50.53 -1.19
N ASP A 295 -0.72 -49.95 -0.81
CA ASP A 295 0.38 -50.66 -0.17
C ASP A 295 -0.02 -51.23 1.20
N TRP A 296 -0.75 -50.45 1.99
CA TRP A 296 -1.24 -50.88 3.30
C TRP A 296 -2.23 -52.04 3.19
N LYS A 297 -3.16 -52.00 2.23
CA LYS A 297 -4.08 -53.11 1.97
C LYS A 297 -3.33 -54.39 1.62
N TYR A 298 -2.30 -54.30 0.77
CA TYR A 298 -1.44 -55.43 0.43
C TYR A 298 -0.72 -55.99 1.67
N VAL A 299 -0.15 -55.12 2.51
CA VAL A 299 0.53 -55.52 3.75
C VAL A 299 -0.43 -56.19 4.73
N LYS A 300 -1.63 -55.64 4.96
CA LYS A 300 -2.65 -56.26 5.83
C LYS A 300 -3.08 -57.64 5.34
N ASN A 301 -3.15 -57.82 4.01
CA ASN A 301 -3.45 -59.10 3.39
C ASN A 301 -2.24 -60.04 3.29
N ARG A 302 -1.15 -59.75 4.00
CA ARG A 302 0.04 -60.61 4.05
C ARG A 302 0.67 -60.83 2.66
N GLY A 303 0.45 -59.88 1.75
CA GLY A 303 0.89 -59.93 0.37
C GLY A 303 0.01 -60.76 -0.57
N GLU A 304 -1.15 -61.22 -0.12
CA GLU A 304 -2.14 -61.84 -1.00
C GLU A 304 -2.86 -60.75 -1.79
N GLU A 305 -2.94 -60.92 -3.11
CA GLU A 305 -3.80 -60.08 -3.92
C GLU A 305 -5.25 -60.40 -3.59
N VAL A 306 -6.08 -59.38 -3.36
CA VAL A 306 -7.51 -59.61 -3.20
C VAL A 306 -8.04 -60.06 -4.54
N THR A 307 -8.21 -61.36 -4.73
CA THR A 307 -8.96 -61.93 -5.83
C THR A 307 -10.39 -61.41 -5.76
N SER A 308 -10.96 -61.00 -6.90
CA SER A 308 -12.28 -60.38 -7.01
C SER A 308 -13.44 -61.19 -6.40
N GLN A 309 -13.22 -62.44 -6.01
CA GLN A 309 -14.16 -63.28 -5.26
C GLN A 309 -14.26 -62.95 -3.77
N ASP A 310 -13.18 -62.46 -3.12
CA ASP A 310 -13.21 -62.12 -1.68
C ASP A 310 -13.81 -60.75 -1.39
N ALA A 311 -13.81 -59.85 -2.39
CA ALA A 311 -14.46 -58.54 -2.31
C ALA A 311 -15.99 -58.64 -2.21
N ILE A 312 -16.60 -59.67 -2.82
CA ILE A 312 -18.05 -59.91 -2.79
C ILE A 312 -18.47 -60.42 -1.40
N VAL A 313 -17.64 -61.25 -0.75
CA VAL A 313 -17.93 -61.82 0.57
C VAL A 313 -17.81 -60.77 1.68
N GLN A 314 -16.82 -59.86 1.61
CA GLN A 314 -16.70 -58.76 2.56
C GLN A 314 -17.80 -57.68 2.41
N ALA A 315 -18.30 -57.43 1.20
CA ALA A 315 -19.42 -56.52 0.98
C ALA A 315 -20.76 -57.07 1.50
N ALA A 316 -20.95 -58.40 1.45
CA ALA A 316 -22.13 -59.06 2.00
C ALA A 316 -22.17 -59.05 3.53
N ALA A 317 -21.01 -59.04 4.20
CA ALA A 317 -20.92 -59.03 5.66
C ALA A 317 -21.12 -57.63 6.30
N ALA A 318 -21.04 -56.56 5.51
CA ALA A 318 -21.17 -55.17 5.97
C ALA A 318 -22.57 -54.56 5.78
N SER A 319 -23.54 -55.29 5.20
CA SER A 319 -24.93 -54.83 5.11
C SER A 319 -25.71 -55.22 6.37
N PRO A 320 -26.27 -54.26 7.13
CA PRO A 320 -27.26 -54.59 8.15
C PRO A 320 -28.53 -55.05 7.44
N VAL A 321 -29.02 -56.24 7.79
CA VAL A 321 -30.39 -56.65 7.50
C VAL A 321 -31.30 -55.64 8.22
N TYR A 322 -32.14 -54.96 7.44
CA TYR A 322 -33.12 -53.96 7.90
C TYR A 322 -34.02 -54.47 9.02
#